data_AF-A0A183FW26-F1
#
_entry.id   AF-A0A183FW26-F1
#
_cell.length_a   1.000
_cell.length_b   1.000
_cell.length_c   1.000
_cell.angle_alpha   90.00
_cell.angle_beta   90.00
_cell.angle_gamma   90.00
#
_symmetry.space_group_name_H-M   'P 1'
#
loop_
_entity.id
_entity.type
_entity.pdbx_description
1 polymer ?
#
loop_
_entity_poly.entity_id
_entity_poly.type
_entity_poly.pdbx_seq_one_letter_code
_entity_poly.pdbx_strand_id
1 'polypeptide(L)'
;MLSPADRGHLQFECIDDCFADTTLGDIQGVDFPGALAKNPFSNVWSAWKIASIFIRNNIDVATKMKLYREQKMMLDVDALVRVLMVAYNTCEEWTDFICSATGITRHAPIDTHAFDRPYEEALRKVKEAVADLTRRNRPAKEGPVGFAAPESARMLEKDGERIGIRARLIVTFGQLREVVVEWKAFSIWVIVWPLDIHAD
;
A
#
# COMPACT_ATOMS: atom_id res chain seq x y z
N MET A 1 12.00 -22.47 -2.66
CA MET A 1 12.11 -22.17 -1.23
C MET A 1 12.42 -20.69 -1.16
N LEU A 2 11.56 -19.88 -0.55
CA LEU A 2 11.88 -18.48 -0.34
C LEU A 2 12.91 -18.39 0.80
N SER A 3 14.03 -17.74 0.54
CA SER A 3 15.08 -17.47 1.52
C SER A 3 14.61 -16.42 2.53
N PRO A 4 15.12 -16.39 3.77
CA PRO A 4 14.98 -15.24 4.65
C PRO A 4 15.45 -13.92 4.03
N ALA A 5 16.27 -13.98 2.98
CA ALA A 5 16.74 -12.84 2.19
C ALA A 5 15.75 -12.39 1.08
N ASP A 6 14.64 -13.09 0.88
CA ASP A 6 13.67 -12.74 -0.17
C ASP A 6 12.67 -11.68 0.31
N ARG A 7 12.30 -10.76 -0.58
CA ARG A 7 11.30 -9.73 -0.30
C ARG A 7 9.98 -10.36 0.16
N GLY A 8 9.37 -9.77 1.18
CA GLY A 8 8.13 -10.28 1.77
C GLY A 8 8.33 -11.42 2.77
N HIS A 9 9.54 -11.95 2.95
CA HIS A 9 9.84 -12.81 4.09
C HIS A 9 9.81 -12.01 5.39
N LEU A 10 9.17 -12.51 6.46
CA LEU A 10 9.02 -11.72 7.69
C LEU A 10 10.36 -11.42 8.39
N GLN A 11 11.38 -12.26 8.16
CA GLN A 11 12.77 -12.02 8.61
C GLN A 11 13.63 -11.27 7.57
N PHE A 12 13.04 -10.80 6.47
CA PHE A 12 13.76 -10.00 5.48
C PHE A 12 14.29 -8.72 6.14
N GLU A 13 15.60 -8.54 6.05
CA GLU A 13 16.30 -7.33 6.44
C GLU A 13 16.71 -6.61 5.15
N CYS A 14 16.29 -5.36 5.01
CA CYS A 14 16.58 -4.58 3.82
C CYS A 14 18.07 -4.23 3.78
N ILE A 15 18.69 -4.31 2.60
CA ILE A 15 20.12 -3.99 2.40
C ILE A 15 20.41 -2.53 2.76
N ASP A 16 19.46 -1.64 2.52
CA ASP A 16 19.56 -0.21 2.83
C ASP A 16 19.29 0.10 4.32
N ASP A 17 19.10 -0.94 5.15
CA ASP A 17 18.83 -0.84 6.59
C ASP A 17 17.71 0.16 6.92
N CYS A 18 16.61 0.11 6.15
CA CYS A 18 15.51 1.07 6.26
C CYS A 18 14.87 1.12 7.66
N PHE A 19 15.08 0.11 8.51
CA PHE A 19 14.55 0.09 9.88
C PHE A 19 15.54 0.58 10.95
N ALA A 20 16.74 1.04 10.59
CA ALA A 20 17.77 1.49 11.53
C ALA A 20 17.24 2.50 12.58
N ASP A 21 16.45 3.47 12.12
CA ASP A 21 15.86 4.52 12.97
C ASP A 21 14.41 4.22 13.39
N THR A 22 13.86 3.06 12.99
CA THR A 22 12.47 2.69 13.30
C THR A 22 12.40 1.96 14.63
N THR A 23 11.50 2.40 15.48
CA THR A 23 11.30 1.86 16.82
C THR A 23 9.93 1.22 16.99
N LEU A 24 9.77 0.40 18.04
CA LEU A 24 8.46 -0.16 18.37
C LEU A 24 7.40 0.94 18.60
N GLY A 25 7.80 2.11 19.08
CA GLY A 25 6.92 3.25 19.31
C GLY A 25 6.29 3.83 18.03
N ASP A 26 6.88 3.57 16.86
CA ASP A 26 6.35 4.03 15.57
C ASP A 26 5.17 3.17 15.08
N ILE A 27 4.94 2.01 15.71
CA ILE A 27 3.82 1.11 15.39
C ILE A 27 2.52 1.67 15.94
N GLN A 28 1.80 2.39 15.10
CA GLN A 28 0.56 3.06 15.49
C GLN A 28 -0.50 2.09 16.06
N GLY A 29 -1.13 2.55 17.14
CA GLY A 29 -2.20 1.85 17.85
C GLY A 29 -1.73 0.81 18.86
N VAL A 30 -0.44 0.47 18.93
CA VAL A 30 0.10 -0.44 19.94
C VAL A 30 0.85 0.36 21.00
N ASP A 31 0.40 0.27 22.24
CA ASP A 31 1.01 1.01 23.34
C ASP A 31 2.18 0.23 23.95
N PHE A 32 3.39 0.71 23.71
CA PHE A 32 4.61 0.17 24.32
C PHE A 32 5.06 1.05 25.51
N PRO A 33 5.48 0.45 26.63
CA PRO A 33 5.94 1.19 27.79
C PRO A 33 7.34 1.78 27.60
N GLY A 34 7.46 3.10 27.73
CA GLY A 34 8.72 3.82 28.00
C GLY A 34 9.91 3.37 27.15
N ALA A 35 10.91 2.75 27.80
CA ALA A 35 12.13 2.29 27.13
C ALA A 35 11.85 1.25 26.03
N LEU A 36 10.84 0.39 26.19
CA LEU A 36 10.50 -0.62 25.17
C LEU A 36 10.03 0.05 23.88
N ALA A 37 9.30 1.16 23.96
CA ALA A 37 8.89 1.91 22.77
C ALA A 37 10.09 2.43 21.96
N LYS A 38 11.22 2.70 22.62
CA LYS A 38 12.45 3.19 21.96
C LYS A 38 13.32 2.07 21.39
N ASN A 39 12.96 0.81 21.61
CA ASN A 39 13.74 -0.29 21.07
C ASN A 39 13.58 -0.34 19.56
N PRO A 40 14.67 -0.36 18.78
CA PRO A 40 14.61 -0.58 17.35
C PRO A 40 14.22 -2.03 17.04
N PHE A 41 13.80 -2.27 15.80
CA PHE A 41 13.60 -3.61 15.27
C PHE A 41 14.24 -3.73 13.89
N SER A 42 14.83 -4.88 13.56
CA SER A 42 15.54 -5.07 12.29
C SER A 42 14.66 -5.68 11.18
N ASN A 43 13.56 -6.33 11.56
CA ASN A 43 12.65 -6.98 10.61
C ASN A 43 11.22 -7.09 11.16
N VAL A 44 10.27 -7.31 10.24
CA VAL A 44 8.83 -7.43 10.54
C VAL A 44 8.54 -8.54 11.54
N TRP A 45 9.26 -9.67 11.49
CA TRP A 45 9.08 -10.81 12.41
C TRP A 45 9.35 -10.41 13.86
N SER A 46 10.47 -9.75 14.12
CA SER A 46 10.87 -9.32 15.46
C SER A 46 9.86 -8.32 16.05
N ALA A 47 9.45 -7.32 15.27
CA ALA A 47 8.43 -6.36 15.66
C ALA A 47 7.07 -7.02 15.90
N TRP A 48 6.66 -7.94 15.02
CA TRP A 48 5.37 -8.61 15.11
C TRP A 48 5.25 -9.46 16.38
N LYS A 49 6.28 -10.22 16.75
CA LYS A 49 6.29 -11.02 17.98
C LYS A 49 6.01 -10.15 19.21
N ILE A 50 6.64 -8.99 19.29
CA ILE A 50 6.50 -8.07 20.43
C ILE A 50 5.15 -7.36 20.36
N ALA A 51 4.82 -6.74 19.22
CA ALA A 51 3.57 -6.02 19.01
C ALA A 51 2.33 -6.88 19.31
N SER A 52 2.39 -8.19 18.99
CA SER A 52 1.30 -9.10 19.28
C SER A 52 1.02 -9.21 20.77
N ILE A 53 2.03 -9.22 21.64
CA ILE A 53 1.81 -9.21 23.10
C ILE A 53 1.12 -7.91 23.53
N PHE A 54 1.58 -6.77 22.99
CA PHE A 54 1.19 -5.45 23.48
C PHE A 54 -0.16 -4.95 22.93
N ILE A 55 -0.63 -5.43 21.77
CA ILE A 55 -1.94 -5.08 21.22
C ILE A 55 -3.12 -5.58 22.08
N ARG A 56 -2.88 -6.54 22.97
CA ARG A 56 -3.93 -7.20 23.77
C ARG A 56 -4.43 -6.29 24.89
N ASN A 57 -5.66 -5.81 24.79
CA ASN A 57 -6.23 -4.90 25.80
C ASN A 57 -6.78 -5.60 27.04
N ASN A 58 -6.90 -6.92 27.02
CA ASN A 58 -7.43 -7.73 28.13
C ASN A 58 -6.36 -8.16 29.16
N ILE A 59 -5.11 -7.71 29.00
CA ILE A 59 -3.97 -8.08 29.84
C ILE A 59 -3.27 -6.80 30.29
N ASP A 60 -2.93 -6.71 31.58
CA ASP A 60 -2.21 -5.57 32.13
C ASP A 60 -0.75 -5.49 31.64
N VAL A 61 -0.14 -4.31 31.78
CA VAL A 61 1.24 -4.07 31.29
C VAL A 61 2.28 -4.94 32.02
N ALA A 62 2.11 -5.24 33.30
CA ALA A 62 3.07 -6.06 34.05
C ALA A 62 3.06 -7.50 33.52
N THR A 63 1.89 -8.05 33.24
CA THR A 63 1.72 -9.36 32.61
C THR A 63 2.26 -9.36 31.18
N LYS A 64 2.00 -8.33 30.37
CA LYS A 64 2.62 -8.18 29.03
C LYS A 64 4.15 -8.17 29.10
N MET A 65 4.72 -7.43 30.05
CA MET A 65 6.17 -7.37 30.26
C MET A 65 6.75 -8.72 30.69
N LYS A 66 6.02 -9.50 31.50
CA LYS A 66 6.41 -10.87 31.86
C LYS A 66 6.44 -11.77 30.63
N LEU A 67 5.38 -11.76 29.80
CA LEU A 67 5.30 -12.54 28.57
C LEU A 67 6.42 -12.18 27.58
N TYR A 68 6.74 -10.89 27.46
CA TYR A 68 7.86 -10.41 26.65
C TYR A 68 9.21 -10.96 27.13
N ARG A 69 9.50 -10.88 28.42
CA ARG A 69 10.75 -11.42 29.01
C ARG A 69 10.86 -12.94 28.87
N GLU A 70 9.73 -13.64 28.97
CA GLU A 70 9.64 -15.09 28.75
C GLU A 70 9.65 -15.48 27.26
N GLN A 71 9.73 -14.50 26.35
CA GLN A 71 9.69 -14.68 24.89
C GLN A 71 8.48 -15.52 24.44
N LYS A 72 7.32 -15.33 25.09
CA LYS A 72 6.10 -16.08 24.75
C LYS A 72 5.60 -15.70 23.37
N MET A 73 5.46 -16.70 22.51
CA MET A 73 4.94 -16.49 21.16
C MET A 73 3.41 -16.41 21.20
N MET A 74 2.87 -15.25 20.85
CA MET A 74 1.43 -15.01 20.87
C MET A 74 1.03 -14.18 19.64
N LEU A 75 1.25 -14.71 18.43
CA LEU A 75 1.02 -13.99 17.18
C LEU A 75 -0.42 -13.47 17.05
N ASP A 76 -0.55 -12.23 16.59
CA ASP A 76 -1.83 -11.55 16.41
C ASP A 76 -1.90 -10.88 15.03
N VAL A 77 -2.99 -11.07 14.31
CA VAL A 77 -3.15 -10.56 12.94
C VAL A 77 -3.16 -9.03 12.91
N ASP A 78 -3.87 -8.38 13.83
CA ASP A 78 -4.00 -6.93 13.82
C ASP A 78 -2.69 -6.25 14.24
N ALA A 79 -1.88 -6.91 15.08
CA ALA A 79 -0.51 -6.49 15.32
C ALA A 79 0.35 -6.55 14.04
N LEU A 80 0.24 -7.63 13.25
CA LEU A 80 0.97 -7.75 12.00
C LEU A 80 0.58 -6.67 11.00
N VAL A 81 -0.72 -6.37 10.88
CA VAL A 81 -1.22 -5.28 10.02
C VAL A 81 -0.51 -3.96 10.34
N ARG A 82 -0.35 -3.63 11.63
CA ARG A 82 0.26 -2.38 12.06
C ARG A 82 1.76 -2.35 11.80
N VAL A 83 2.45 -3.46 12.01
CA VAL A 83 3.88 -3.58 11.67
C VAL A 83 4.10 -3.47 10.17
N LEU A 84 3.27 -4.14 9.36
CA LEU A 84 3.33 -4.05 7.88
C LEU A 84 3.02 -2.65 7.37
N MET A 85 2.13 -1.90 8.03
CA MET A 85 1.92 -0.48 7.71
C MET A 85 3.16 0.37 7.97
N VAL A 86 3.91 0.12 9.06
CA VAL A 86 5.20 0.80 9.29
C VAL A 86 6.20 0.40 8.21
N ALA A 87 6.28 -0.88 7.87
CA ALA A 87 7.15 -1.38 6.81
C ALA A 87 6.84 -0.73 5.44
N TYR A 88 5.56 -0.63 5.10
CA TYR A 88 5.06 0.05 3.91
C TYR A 88 5.46 1.54 3.85
N ASN A 89 5.47 2.24 4.98
CA ASN A 89 5.80 3.67 4.98
C ASN A 89 7.31 3.94 5.00
N THR A 90 8.12 2.96 5.39
CA THR A 90 9.53 3.18 5.74
C THR A 90 10.51 2.49 4.78
N CYS A 91 10.11 1.39 4.16
CA CYS A 91 10.99 0.60 3.31
C CYS A 91 10.41 0.41 1.91
N GLU A 92 11.16 0.83 0.89
CA GLU A 92 10.74 0.71 -0.52
C GLU A 92 10.51 -0.76 -0.91
N GLU A 93 11.36 -1.67 -0.44
CA GLU A 93 11.22 -3.11 -0.74
C GLU A 93 9.94 -3.72 -0.17
N TRP A 94 9.57 -3.30 1.04
CA TRP A 94 8.28 -3.69 1.64
C TRP A 94 7.10 -3.02 0.95
N THR A 95 7.26 -1.76 0.51
CA THR A 95 6.26 -1.03 -0.26
C THR A 95 5.96 -1.76 -1.57
N ASP A 96 6.99 -2.06 -2.35
CA ASP A 96 6.91 -2.79 -3.61
C ASP A 96 6.26 -4.15 -3.41
N PHE A 97 6.71 -4.93 -2.42
CA PHE A 97 6.11 -6.22 -2.09
C PHE A 97 4.62 -6.10 -1.76
N ILE A 98 4.23 -5.19 -0.86
CA ILE A 98 2.83 -5.03 -0.44
C ILE A 98 1.96 -4.60 -1.61
N CYS A 99 2.45 -3.74 -2.50
CA CYS A 99 1.70 -3.28 -3.67
C CYS A 99 1.59 -4.32 -4.79
N SER A 100 2.63 -5.12 -5.02
CA SER A 100 2.73 -6.01 -6.19
C SER A 100 2.34 -7.46 -5.91
N ALA A 101 2.46 -7.94 -4.67
CA ALA A 101 2.22 -9.33 -4.36
C ALA A 101 0.76 -9.72 -4.63
N THR A 102 0.51 -10.89 -5.23
CA THR A 102 -0.85 -11.45 -5.35
C THR A 102 -1.25 -12.27 -4.13
N GLY A 103 -0.26 -12.74 -3.38
CA GLY A 103 -0.40 -13.51 -2.16
C GLY A 103 0.98 -13.87 -1.63
N ILE A 104 0.99 -14.63 -0.55
CA ILE A 104 2.21 -15.14 0.03
C ILE A 104 2.52 -16.48 -0.62
N THR A 105 3.69 -16.59 -1.25
CA THR A 105 4.17 -17.91 -1.68
C THR A 105 4.54 -18.71 -0.43
N ARG A 106 4.33 -20.03 -0.42
CA ARG A 106 4.61 -20.92 0.74
C ARG A 106 5.87 -20.48 1.50
N HIS A 107 5.69 -19.96 2.71
CA HIS A 107 6.81 -19.61 3.57
C HIS A 107 7.39 -20.84 4.24
N ALA A 108 8.70 -20.83 4.44
CA ALA A 108 9.30 -21.70 5.41
C ALA A 108 8.80 -21.31 6.80
N PRO A 109 8.43 -22.27 7.67
CA PRO A 109 8.11 -21.97 9.07
C PRO A 109 9.28 -21.22 9.73
N ILE A 110 8.96 -20.16 10.46
CA ILE A 110 9.92 -19.39 11.27
C ILE A 110 9.73 -19.84 12.70
N ASP A 111 10.81 -20.16 13.41
CA ASP A 111 10.77 -20.65 14.79
C ASP A 111 9.82 -21.85 14.96
N THR A 112 9.70 -22.74 13.96
CA THR A 112 8.76 -23.88 13.87
C THR A 112 7.27 -23.56 13.71
N HIS A 113 6.90 -22.28 13.58
CA HIS A 113 5.51 -21.85 13.46
C HIS A 113 5.12 -21.62 12.00
N ALA A 114 3.97 -22.17 11.60
CA ALA A 114 3.34 -21.83 10.33
C ALA A 114 2.46 -20.59 10.52
N PHE A 115 2.67 -19.58 9.68
CA PHE A 115 2.01 -18.28 9.79
C PHE A 115 1.37 -17.83 8.47
N ASP A 116 1.26 -18.72 7.48
CA ASP A 116 0.73 -18.40 6.15
C ASP A 116 -0.66 -17.74 6.25
N ARG A 117 -1.60 -18.35 6.98
CA ARG A 117 -2.95 -17.82 7.16
C ARG A 117 -3.01 -16.45 7.84
N PRO A 118 -2.43 -16.25 9.04
CA PRO A 118 -2.45 -14.93 9.68
C PRO A 118 -1.70 -13.87 8.87
N TYR A 119 -0.68 -14.26 8.11
CA TYR A 119 0.06 -13.34 7.26
C TYR A 119 -0.73 -12.96 6.00
N GLU A 120 -1.38 -13.91 5.31
CA GLU A 120 -2.27 -13.63 4.17
C GLU A 120 -3.40 -12.68 4.57
N GLU A 121 -4.01 -12.95 5.72
CA GLU A 121 -5.08 -12.09 6.24
C GLU A 121 -4.56 -10.68 6.58
N ALA A 122 -3.39 -10.57 7.22
CA ALA A 122 -2.80 -9.27 7.50
C ALA A 122 -2.44 -8.51 6.22
N LEU A 123 -1.85 -9.19 5.22
CA LEU A 123 -1.49 -8.60 3.94
C LEU A 123 -2.73 -8.09 3.19
N ARG A 124 -3.83 -8.86 3.21
CA ARG A 124 -5.13 -8.43 2.65
C ARG A 124 -5.62 -7.15 3.32
N LYS A 125 -5.65 -7.11 4.66
CA LYS A 125 -6.08 -5.92 5.42
C LYS A 125 -5.21 -4.69 5.17
N VAL A 126 -3.88 -4.86 5.07
CA VAL A 126 -2.95 -3.76 4.77
C VAL A 126 -3.20 -3.19 3.38
N LYS A 127 -3.39 -4.04 2.36
CA LYS A 127 -3.71 -3.58 1.00
C LYS A 127 -5.02 -2.79 0.95
N GLU A 128 -6.05 -3.23 1.68
CA GLU A 128 -7.30 -2.50 1.82
C GLU A 128 -7.08 -1.13 2.48
N ALA A 129 -6.28 -1.07 3.56
CA ALA A 129 -5.94 0.18 4.22
C ALA A 129 -5.16 1.15 3.32
N VAL A 130 -4.18 0.64 2.55
CA VAL A 130 -3.40 1.44 1.59
C VAL A 130 -4.28 1.97 0.45
N ALA A 131 -5.17 1.14 -0.09
CA ALA A 131 -6.13 1.57 -1.11
C ALA A 131 -7.06 2.66 -0.57
N ASP A 132 -7.52 2.53 0.67
CA ASP A 132 -8.35 3.53 1.34
C ASP A 132 -7.63 4.84 1.59
N LEU A 133 -6.37 4.81 2.04
CA LEU A 133 -5.53 6.00 2.21
C LEU A 133 -5.32 6.70 0.87
N THR A 134 -5.02 5.95 -0.18
CA THR A 134 -4.85 6.47 -1.55
C THR A 134 -6.13 7.14 -2.04
N ARG A 135 -7.30 6.54 -1.78
CA ARG A 135 -8.60 7.10 -2.14
C ARG A 135 -8.90 8.39 -1.38
N ARG A 136 -8.62 8.44 -0.07
CA ARG A 136 -8.86 9.62 0.79
C ARG A 136 -7.92 10.78 0.46
N ASN A 137 -6.67 10.47 0.12
CA ASN A 137 -5.64 11.45 -0.20
C ASN A 137 -5.65 11.87 -1.67
N ARG A 138 -6.55 11.31 -2.50
CA ARG A 138 -6.68 11.71 -3.90
C ARG A 138 -7.13 13.17 -3.94
N PRO A 139 -6.31 14.09 -4.50
CA PRO A 139 -6.75 15.48 -4.65
C PRO A 139 -8.02 15.49 -5.50
N ALA A 140 -9.06 16.17 -5.01
CA ALA A 140 -10.18 16.53 -5.87
C ALA A 140 -9.62 17.49 -6.92
N LYS A 141 -9.38 16.96 -8.13
CA LYS A 141 -8.89 17.78 -9.23
C LYS A 141 -10.02 18.70 -9.66
N GLU A 142 -9.92 19.97 -9.28
CA GLU A 142 -10.87 21.01 -9.70
C GLU A 142 -10.58 21.46 -11.14
N GLY A 143 -11.63 21.80 -11.87
CA GLY A 143 -11.55 22.29 -13.25
C GLY A 143 -12.22 21.38 -14.28
N PRO A 144 -12.34 21.85 -15.53
CA PRO A 144 -12.98 21.10 -16.60
C PRO A 144 -12.20 19.82 -16.93
N VAL A 145 -12.91 18.74 -17.19
CA VAL A 145 -12.32 17.50 -17.72
C VAL A 145 -12.23 17.63 -19.24
N GLY A 146 -11.02 17.54 -19.78
CA GLY A 146 -10.81 17.46 -21.23
C GLY A 146 -11.07 16.03 -21.70
N PHE A 147 -11.98 15.84 -22.65
CA PHE A 147 -12.29 14.52 -23.20
C PHE A 147 -12.04 14.48 -24.70
N ALA A 148 -10.94 13.85 -25.12
CA ALA A 148 -10.67 13.62 -26.53
C ALA A 148 -11.55 12.45 -26.98
N ALA A 149 -12.71 12.81 -27.52
CA ALA A 149 -13.79 11.91 -27.87
C ALA A 149 -13.51 11.22 -29.21
N PRO A 150 -13.72 9.90 -29.30
CA PRO A 150 -13.79 9.23 -30.59
C PRO A 150 -15.13 9.58 -31.28
N GLU A 151 -15.26 9.22 -32.55
CA GLU A 151 -16.48 9.51 -33.33
C GLU A 151 -17.75 8.92 -32.71
N SER A 152 -17.64 7.76 -32.06
CA SER A 152 -18.75 7.12 -31.32
C SER A 152 -19.28 7.95 -30.16
N ALA A 153 -18.53 8.93 -29.66
CA ALA A 153 -18.91 9.80 -28.55
C ALA A 153 -19.11 11.27 -28.98
N ARG A 154 -19.34 11.52 -30.29
CA ARG A 154 -19.54 12.87 -30.86
C ARG A 154 -20.59 13.72 -30.13
N MET A 155 -21.64 13.10 -29.59
CA MET A 155 -22.69 13.83 -28.85
C MET A 155 -22.14 14.56 -27.62
N LEU A 156 -21.03 14.08 -27.03
CA LEU A 156 -20.41 14.72 -25.87
C LEU A 156 -19.77 16.07 -26.18
N GLU A 157 -19.44 16.40 -27.44
CA GLU A 157 -18.99 17.76 -27.78
C GLU A 157 -20.07 18.81 -27.50
N LYS A 158 -21.34 18.44 -27.66
CA LYS A 158 -22.48 19.34 -27.44
C LYS A 158 -23.00 19.26 -26.02
N ASP A 159 -23.10 18.05 -25.48
CA ASP A 159 -23.77 17.81 -24.20
C ASP A 159 -22.80 17.73 -23.02
N GLY A 160 -21.51 17.53 -23.27
CA GLY A 160 -20.49 17.31 -22.23
C GLY A 160 -20.34 18.49 -21.28
N GLU A 161 -20.47 19.72 -21.78
CA GLU A 161 -20.29 20.91 -20.95
C GLU A 161 -21.31 20.97 -19.81
N ARG A 162 -22.54 20.44 -20.03
CA ARG A 162 -23.61 20.35 -19.03
C ARG A 162 -23.25 19.43 -17.86
N ILE A 163 -22.32 18.51 -18.07
CA ILE A 163 -21.82 17.57 -17.06
C ILE A 163 -20.36 17.85 -16.68
N GLY A 164 -19.84 19.04 -17.01
CA GLY A 164 -18.48 19.47 -16.65
C GLY A 164 -17.36 18.88 -17.50
N ILE A 165 -17.69 18.33 -18.67
CA ILE A 165 -16.74 17.72 -19.61
C ILE A 165 -16.61 18.59 -20.85
N ARG A 166 -15.40 19.09 -21.14
CA ARG A 166 -15.09 19.76 -22.41
C ARG A 166 -14.59 18.72 -23.40
N ALA A 167 -15.52 18.13 -24.13
CA ALA A 167 -15.20 17.15 -25.15
C ALA A 167 -14.77 17.82 -26.47
N ARG A 168 -13.82 17.18 -27.15
CA ARG A 168 -13.39 17.49 -28.52
C ARG A 168 -13.32 16.19 -29.30
N LEU A 169 -13.97 16.14 -30.45
CA LEU A 169 -13.91 15.03 -31.37
C LEU A 169 -12.53 15.00 -32.02
N ILE A 170 -11.80 13.92 -31.78
CA ILE A 170 -10.46 13.74 -32.33
C ILE A 170 -10.47 12.53 -33.25
N VAL A 171 -10.24 12.76 -34.54
CA VAL A 171 -10.18 11.70 -35.56
C VAL A 171 -8.78 11.57 -36.18
N THR A 172 -7.85 12.48 -35.84
CA THR A 172 -6.46 12.47 -36.31
C THR A 172 -5.49 12.87 -35.20
N PHE A 173 -4.24 12.41 -35.31
CA PHE A 173 -3.22 12.70 -34.29
C PHE A 173 -2.85 14.19 -34.27
N GLY A 174 -2.94 14.87 -35.42
CA GLY A 174 -2.74 16.31 -35.52
C GLY A 174 -3.73 17.09 -34.65
N GLN A 175 -5.01 16.73 -34.70
CA GLN A 175 -6.06 17.32 -33.86
C GLN A 175 -5.81 17.03 -32.37
N LEU A 176 -5.35 15.82 -32.03
CA LEU A 176 -5.00 15.50 -30.64
C LEU A 176 -3.91 16.44 -30.11
N ARG A 177 -2.86 16.65 -30.92
CA ARG A 177 -1.73 17.52 -30.54
C ARG A 177 -2.19 18.95 -30.25
N GLU A 178 -3.09 19.50 -31.05
CA GLU A 178 -3.62 20.85 -30.86
C GLU A 178 -4.47 20.94 -29.59
N VAL A 179 -5.35 19.97 -29.37
CA VAL A 179 -6.26 19.94 -28.22
C VAL A 179 -5.52 19.73 -26.91
N VAL A 180 -4.48 18.89 -26.89
CA VAL A 180 -3.63 18.70 -25.71
C VAL A 180 -2.86 19.99 -25.35
N VAL A 181 -2.50 20.81 -26.34
CA VAL A 181 -1.90 22.13 -26.09
C VAL A 181 -2.92 23.11 -25.50
N GLU A 182 -4.16 23.12 -26.00
CA GLU A 182 -5.28 23.91 -25.43
C GLU A 182 -5.56 23.50 -23.97
N TRP A 183 -5.48 22.20 -23.66
CA TRP A 183 -5.83 21.66 -22.35
C TRP A 183 -4.72 21.70 -21.31
N LYS A 184 -3.58 22.35 -21.58
CA LYS A 184 -2.51 22.57 -20.59
C LYS A 184 -3.01 23.13 -19.25
N ALA A 185 -4.11 23.88 -19.26
CA ALA A 185 -4.74 24.46 -18.07
C ALA A 185 -5.74 23.54 -17.34
N PHE A 186 -6.04 22.35 -17.88
CA PHE A 186 -7.03 21.43 -17.29
C PHE A 186 -6.35 20.43 -16.36
N SER A 187 -7.03 20.11 -15.26
CA SER A 187 -6.49 19.21 -14.23
C SER A 187 -6.61 17.71 -14.59
N ILE A 188 -7.57 17.35 -15.45
CA ILE A 188 -7.84 15.97 -15.91
C ILE A 188 -8.01 15.96 -17.42
N TRP A 189 -7.28 15.07 -18.10
CA TRP A 189 -7.51 14.71 -19.50
C TRP A 189 -7.84 13.23 -19.60
N VAL A 190 -8.83 12.91 -20.43
CA VAL A 190 -9.16 11.54 -20.83
C VAL A 190 -9.04 11.50 -22.35
N ILE A 191 -8.10 10.69 -22.84
CA ILE A 191 -7.84 10.53 -24.27
C ILE A 191 -8.25 9.12 -24.67
N VAL A 192 -9.23 9.02 -25.56
CA VAL A 192 -9.66 7.76 -26.14
C VAL A 192 -9.16 7.74 -27.58
N TRP A 193 -8.10 6.97 -27.80
CA TRP A 193 -7.51 6.77 -29.11
C TRP A 193 -7.90 5.38 -29.63
N PRO A 194 -8.45 5.24 -30.85
CA PRO A 194 -8.69 3.93 -31.41
C PRO A 194 -7.37 3.19 -31.54
N LEU A 195 -7.34 1.92 -31.13
CA LEU A 195 -6.26 1.02 -31.52
C LEU A 195 -6.28 0.94 -33.04
N ASP A 196 -5.17 1.23 -33.72
CA ASP A 196 -5.09 1.03 -35.17
C ASP A 196 -5.34 -0.46 -35.46
N ILE A 197 -6.51 -0.77 -36.05
CA ILE A 197 -6.86 -2.13 -36.50
C ILE A 197 -6.19 -2.42 -37.87
N HIS A 198 -5.41 -1.48 -38.40
CA HIS A 198 -4.61 -1.64 -39.61
C HIS A 198 -3.12 -1.73 -39.25
N ALA A 199 -2.77 -2.81 -38.58
CA ALA A 199 -1.46 -3.42 -38.68
C ALA A 199 -1.65 -4.78 -39.38
N ASP A 200 -1.94 -4.72 -40.67
CA ASP A 200 -1.71 -5.76 -41.69
C ASP A 200 -1.78 -5.09 -43.09
#